data_AF-A0A8J7HP43-F1
#
_entry.id   AF-A0A8J7HP43-F1
#
_cell.length_a   1.000
_cell.length_b   1.000
_cell.length_c   1.000
_cell.angle_alpha   90.00
_cell.angle_beta   90.00
_cell.angle_gamma   90.00
#
_symmetry.space_group_name_H-M   'P 1'
#
loop_
_entity.id
_entity.type
_entity.pdbx_description
1 polymer ?
#
loop_
_entity_poly.entity_id
_entity_poly.type
_entity_poly.pdbx_seq_one_letter_code
_entity_poly.pdbx_strand_id
1 'polypeptide(L)'
;MNITSNIIPEFEKLFRQKLQLNNCRLKKKKQENNYEITTPAKDIFLMYWCEFPKIQLIYQNVGIRTEQTVVYERAIRSHINFCVTSIQKSMMIAEK
;
A
#
# COMPACT_ATOMS: atom_id res chain seq x y z
N MET A 1 15.97 -19.43 -9.89
CA MET A 1 14.71 -18.66 -10.00
C MET A 1 14.59 -17.78 -8.76
N ASN A 2 14.90 -16.49 -8.88
CA ASN A 2 14.86 -15.48 -7.81
C ASN A 2 13.72 -14.46 -8.06
N ILE A 3 12.58 -14.92 -8.58
CA ILE A 3 11.47 -14.02 -8.98
C ILE A 3 10.71 -13.55 -7.73
N THR A 4 10.67 -14.35 -6.66
CA THR A 4 9.95 -14.03 -5.42
C THR A 4 10.64 -12.97 -4.56
N SER A 5 11.98 -12.85 -4.59
CA SER A 5 12.73 -11.94 -3.72
C SER A 5 12.57 -10.46 -4.09
N ASN A 6 12.13 -10.14 -5.31
CA ASN A 6 12.04 -8.76 -5.81
C ASN A 6 10.62 -8.18 -5.81
N ILE A 7 9.59 -8.99 -5.53
CA ILE A 7 8.18 -8.57 -5.58
C ILE A 7 7.86 -7.48 -4.56
N ILE A 8 8.30 -7.66 -3.31
CA ILE A 8 8.00 -6.69 -2.25
C ILE A 8 8.72 -5.35 -2.49
N PRO A 9 10.02 -5.30 -2.84
CA PRO A 9 10.67 -4.06 -3.24
C PRO A 9 9.99 -3.36 -4.43
N GLU A 10 9.54 -4.12 -5.44
CA GLU A 10 8.84 -3.56 -6.60
C GLU A 10 7.47 -2.98 -6.23
N PHE A 11 6.71 -3.71 -5.42
CA PHE A 11 5.47 -3.22 -4.82
C PHE A 11 5.69 -1.93 -4.03
N GLU A 12 6.67 -1.91 -3.12
CA GLU A 12 6.97 -0.72 -2.32
C GLU A 12 7.30 0.47 -3.22
N LYS A 13 8.11 0.27 -4.27
CA LYS A 13 8.48 1.33 -5.22
C LYS A 13 7.25 1.89 -5.94
N LEU A 14 6.43 1.03 -6.51
CA LEU A 14 5.24 1.44 -7.27
C LEU A 14 4.20 2.09 -6.35
N PHE A 15 4.00 1.53 -5.16
CA PHE A 15 3.03 2.03 -4.20
C PHE A 15 3.42 3.41 -3.66
N ARG A 16 4.71 3.65 -3.39
CA ARG A 16 5.23 4.98 -3.03
C ARG A 16 4.94 6.03 -4.12
N GLN A 17 5.13 5.68 -5.39
CA GLN A 17 4.82 6.59 -6.50
C GLN A 17 3.33 6.94 -6.54
N LYS A 18 2.44 5.97 -6.32
CA LYS A 18 1.00 6.20 -6.29
C LYS A 18 0.56 7.06 -5.10
N LEU A 19 1.11 6.83 -3.91
CA LEU A 19 0.81 7.63 -2.72
C LEU A 19 1.23 9.10 -2.87
N GLN A 20 2.33 9.37 -3.58
CA GLN A 20 2.78 10.74 -3.86
C GLN A 20 1.76 11.54 -4.69
N LEU A 21 0.97 10.90 -5.56
CA LEU A 21 -0.11 11.59 -6.31
C LEU A 21 -1.18 12.19 -5.39
N ASN A 22 -1.34 11.65 -4.18
CA ASN A 22 -2.27 12.14 -3.17
C ASN A 22 -1.54 12.82 -1.99
N ASN A 23 -0.26 13.17 -2.16
CA ASN A 23 0.59 13.75 -1.11
C ASN A 23 0.64 12.92 0.19
N CYS A 24 0.40 11.61 0.09
CA CYS A 24 0.46 10.69 1.21
C CYS A 24 1.90 10.24 1.47
N ARG A 25 2.26 10.06 2.75
CA ARG A 25 3.58 9.60 3.16
C ARG A 25 3.52 8.14 3.57
N LEU A 26 4.49 7.34 3.13
CA LEU A 26 4.61 5.92 3.51
C LEU A 26 5.83 5.71 4.39
N LYS A 27 5.62 5.22 5.61
CA LYS A 27 6.67 4.88 6.58
C LYS A 27 6.62 3.39 6.89
N LYS A 28 7.74 2.69 6.72
CA LYS A 28 7.86 1.29 7.14
C LYS A 28 8.01 1.25 8.67
N LYS A 29 7.24 0.38 9.35
CA LYS A 29 7.37 0.13 10.79
C LYS A 29 8.45 -0.91 11.06
N LYS A 30 8.82 -1.07 12.34
CA LYS A 30 9.88 -2.01 12.77
C LYS A 30 9.54 -3.46 12.44
N GLN A 31 8.26 -3.81 12.43
CA GLN A 31 7.80 -5.13 12.01
C GLN A 31 7.88 -5.25 10.49
N GLU A 32 8.36 -6.40 10.03
CA GLU A 32 8.32 -6.75 8.61
C GLU A 32 6.89 -6.67 8.09
N ASN A 33 6.72 -6.21 6.85
CA ASN A 33 5.42 -6.12 6.18
C ASN A 33 4.38 -5.21 6.88
N ASN A 34 4.82 -4.23 7.69
CA ASN A 34 3.95 -3.28 8.37
C ASN A 34 4.33 -1.84 8.01
N TYR A 35 3.34 -1.04 7.58
CA TYR A 35 3.52 0.32 7.08
C TYR A 35 2.47 1.24 7.66
N GLU A 36 2.88 2.48 7.84
CA GLU A 36 2.03 3.59 8.22
C GLU A 36 1.92 4.54 7.02
N ILE A 37 0.68 4.89 6.67
CA ILE A 37 0.36 5.84 5.62
C ILE A 37 -0.26 7.05 6.29
N THR A 38 0.36 8.21 6.12
CA THR A 38 -0.15 9.48 6.66
C THR A 38 -0.67 10.35 5.52
N THR A 39 -1.92 10.81 5.62
CA THR A 39 -2.50 11.75 4.64
C THR A 39 -2.12 13.20 4.96
N PRO A 40 -2.28 14.14 4.02
CA PRO A 40 -2.14 15.58 4.29
C PRO A 40 -3.06 16.08 5.42
N ALA A 41 -4.24 15.46 5.57
CA ALA A 41 -5.19 15.77 6.64
C ALA A 41 -4.80 15.15 8.00
N LYS A 42 -3.62 14.53 8.09
CA LYS A 42 -3.10 13.83 9.29
C LYS A 42 -3.88 12.58 9.69
N ASP A 43 -4.70 12.03 8.80
CA ASP A 43 -5.23 10.68 8.97
C ASP A 43 -4.10 9.67 8.92
N ILE A 44 -4.22 8.60 9.71
CA ILE A 44 -3.25 7.52 9.76
C ILE A 44 -3.93 6.22 9.36
N PHE A 45 -3.35 5.54 8.38
CA PHE A 45 -3.73 4.18 7.98
C PHE A 45 -2.57 3.23 8.23
N LEU A 46 -2.88 2.06 8.79
CA LEU A 46 -1.94 0.97 8.96
C LEU A 46 -2.18 -0.04 7.83
N MET A 47 -1.15 -0.25 7.03
CA MET A 47 -1.13 -1.24 5.96
C MET A 47 -0.20 -2.38 6.37
N TYR A 48 -0.68 -3.62 6.34
CA TYR A 48 0.16 -4.77 6.65
C TYR A 48 -0.29 -6.03 5.94
N TRP A 49 0.56 -7.05 5.91
CA TRP A 49 0.20 -8.38 5.43
C TRP A 49 0.98 -9.47 6.17
N CYS A 50 0.32 -10.62 6.38
CA CYS A 50 0.99 -11.85 6.82
C CYS A 50 1.49 -12.67 5.62
N GLU A 51 0.72 -12.65 4.52
CA GLU A 51 1.03 -13.35 3.27
C GLU A 51 0.74 -12.38 2.12
N PHE A 52 1.73 -12.08 1.29
CA PHE A 52 1.53 -11.24 0.11
C PHE A 52 0.85 -12.07 -0.99
N PRO A 53 -0.19 -11.58 -1.69
CA PRO A 53 -0.67 -10.19 -1.76
C PRO A 53 -1.90 -9.87 -0.88
N LYS A 54 -2.17 -10.63 0.19
CA LYS A 54 -3.31 -10.39 1.09
C LYS A 54 -3.01 -9.21 2.03
N ILE A 55 -3.12 -8.01 1.49
CA ILE A 55 -2.84 -6.75 2.19
C ILE A 55 -4.09 -6.28 2.94
N GLN A 56 -3.91 -6.00 4.23
CA GLN A 56 -4.91 -5.38 5.08
C GLN A 56 -4.61 -3.87 5.21
N LEU A 57 -5.67 -3.07 5.23
CA LEU A 57 -5.61 -1.62 5.45
C LEU A 57 -6.63 -1.26 6.53
N ILE A 58 -6.15 -0.67 7.62
CA ILE A 58 -6.95 -0.28 8.77
C ILE A 58 -6.74 1.21 9.04
N TYR A 59 -7.83 1.95 9.25
CA TYR A 59 -7.75 3.32 9.75
C TYR A 59 -7.40 3.30 11.24
N GLN A 60 -6.34 4.01 11.63
CA GLN A 60 -6.01 4.21 13.03
C GLN A 60 -6.87 5.36 13.56
N ASN A 61 -7.69 5.09 14.58
CA ASN A 61 -8.59 6.10 15.14
C ASN A 61 -7.81 7.15 15.94
N VAL A 62 -7.31 8.18 15.25
CA VAL A 62 -6.53 9.29 15.82
C VAL A 62 -7.33 10.60 15.90
N GLY A 63 -8.65 10.53 15.73
CA GLY A 63 -9.54 11.69 15.76
C GLY A 63 -10.93 11.36 15.21
N ILE A 64 -11.62 12.37 14.68
CA ILE A 64 -12.93 12.17 14.05
C ILE A 64 -12.71 11.69 12.61
N ARG A 65 -13.28 10.52 12.28
CA ARG A 65 -13.33 10.02 10.91
C ARG A 65 -14.27 10.90 10.08
N THR A 66 -13.72 11.61 9.10
CA THR A 66 -14.47 12.51 8.23
C THR A 66 -14.80 11.86 6.88
N GLU A 67 -15.64 12.50 6.06
CA GLU A 67 -15.83 12.10 4.67
C GLU A 67 -14.52 12.12 3.88
N GLN A 68 -13.64 13.08 4.17
CA GLN A 68 -12.31 13.16 3.56
C GLN A 68 -11.45 11.94 3.92
N THR A 69 -11.53 11.46 5.17
CA THR A 69 -10.86 10.21 5.60
C THR A 69 -11.33 9.03 4.74
N VAL A 70 -12.63 8.95 4.43
CA VAL A 70 -13.20 7.89 3.57
C VAL A 70 -12.69 8.00 2.13
N VAL A 71 -12.55 9.21 1.60
CA VAL A 71 -11.99 9.44 0.26
C VAL A 71 -10.54 8.96 0.19
N TYR A 72 -9.71 9.30 1.18
CA TYR A 72 -8.33 8.81 1.24
C TYR A 72 -8.26 7.28 1.39
N GLU A 73 -9.11 6.69 2.23
CA GLU A 73 -9.15 5.23 2.37
C GLU A 73 -9.43 4.54 1.04
N ARG A 74 -10.43 5.01 0.29
CA ARG A 74 -10.77 4.49 -1.04
C ARG A 74 -9.61 4.63 -2.02
N ALA A 75 -8.96 5.80 -2.05
CA ALA A 75 -7.81 6.05 -2.91
C ALA A 75 -6.64 5.10 -2.58
N ILE A 76 -6.31 4.94 -1.30
CA ILE A 76 -5.23 4.04 -0.85
C ILE A 76 -5.55 2.60 -1.23
N ARG A 77 -6.79 2.12 -1.01
CA ARG A 77 -7.22 0.77 -1.42
C ARG A 77 -7.11 0.57 -2.93
N SER A 78 -7.52 1.57 -3.72
CA SER A 78 -7.38 1.53 -5.18
C SER A 78 -5.93 1.42 -5.61
N HIS A 79 -5.02 2.17 -4.96
CA HIS A 79 -3.60 2.10 -5.24
C HIS A 79 -2.99 0.75 -4.89
N ILE A 80 -3.36 0.16 -3.75
CA ILE A 80 -2.94 -1.19 -3.36
C ILE A 80 -3.36 -2.19 -4.45
N ASN A 81 -4.63 -2.19 -4.84
CA ASN A 81 -5.18 -3.11 -5.84
C ASN A 81 -4.48 -2.95 -7.20
N PHE A 82 -4.24 -1.71 -7.63
CA PHE A 82 -3.49 -1.43 -8.85
C PHE A 82 -2.09 -2.03 -8.78
N CYS A 83 -1.34 -1.78 -7.70
CA CYS A 83 0.04 -2.23 -7.57
C CYS A 83 0.13 -3.76 -7.55
N VAL A 84 -0.74 -4.43 -6.79
CA VAL A 84 -0.81 -5.90 -6.74
C VAL A 84 -1.12 -6.47 -8.13
N THR A 85 -2.13 -5.92 -8.82
CA THR A 85 -2.53 -6.39 -10.15
C THR A 85 -1.40 -6.19 -11.17
N SER A 86 -0.72 -5.05 -11.14
CA SER A 86 0.41 -4.76 -12.03
C SER A 86 1.53 -5.78 -11.87
N ILE A 87 1.90 -6.10 -10.64
CA ILE A 87 2.98 -7.06 -10.35
C ILE A 87 2.58 -8.46 -10.77
N GLN A 88 1.36 -8.89 -10.44
CA GLN A 88 0.86 -10.21 -10.85
C GLN A 88 0.86 -10.36 -12.38
N LYS A 89 0.47 -9.31 -13.12
CA LYS A 89 0.56 -9.32 -14.59
C LYS A 89 2.00 -9.43 -15.09
N SER A 90 2.93 -8.67 -14.51
CA SER A 90 4.35 -8.76 -14.86
C SER A 90 4.91 -10.17 -14.63
N MET A 91 4.49 -10.84 -13.56
CA MET A 91 4.89 -12.23 -13.28
C MET A 91 4.35 -13.21 -14.33
N MET A 92 3.07 -13.11 -14.70
CA MET A 92 2.48 -13.99 -15.72
C MET A 92 3.11 -13.84 -17.11
N ILE A 93 3.66 -12.66 -17.42
CA ILE A 93 4.37 -12.41 -18.69
C ILE A 93 5.78 -13.02 -18.65
N ALA A 94 6.45 -13.03 -17.49
CA ALA A 94 7.80 -13.57 -17.34
C ALA A 94 7.86 -15.11 -17.37
N GLU A 95 6.73 -15.79 -17.23
CA GLU A 95 6.61 -17.26 -17.27
C GLU A 95 6.27 -17.82 -18.67
N LYS A 96 6.09 -16.96 -19.68
CA LYS A 96 5.88 -17.34 -21.08
C LYS A 96 7.14 -17.18 -21.90
#